data_AF-A0A486T4T4-F1
#
_entry.id   AF-A0A486T4T4-F1
#
_cell.length_a   1.000
_cell.length_b   1.000
_cell.length_c   1.000
_cell.angle_alpha   90.00
_cell.angle_beta   90.00
_cell.angle_gamma   90.00
#
_symmetry.space_group_name_H-M   'P 1'
#
loop_
_entity.id
_entity.type
_entity.pdbx_description
1 polymer ?
#
loop_
_entity_poly.entity_id
_entity_poly.type
_entity_poly.pdbx_seq_one_letter_code
_entity_poly.pdbx_strand_id
1 'polypeptide(L)'
;MEKCIICRHEKDNMSDEHVIPESLGGYYHIFNVCADCNSMLGAKVDTHLINNKFGEFYRSTYNLKGKTGNIPNPYEGTFSSIEDPERKSKFKRNEDGSFEPHLLPYIKIKKDENGTINQILIEVDESEKDSAGKLIEKILKRNGLKKSDIKKTTSGTVSNVHQHKITWSINLNKINLGVLKIAYEFAVDSIPSYFNDKMATQISDVLFNADADKAKEYTLIGDGFDKRIIEPFESIFDIEKNKHYLMLLNYDSKLFCLIIINCVYYIGVKLSDSTYFDLKSSIIGVNDVDNGTFNRLTLQEAFYVCMGPIEYTFYNKGEPLTLMEADFKPVEYPTHLFKKNVIPLYDKNKTPISTVHEVLDTLNPYDYHKSEITKHSSSFSLPLKNHTHEYYIKSQSTGHIYPVDTIEIVQEWKGRI
;
A
#
# COMPACT_ATOMS: atom_id res chain seq x y z
N MET A 1 8.33 -32.63 -15.20
CA MET A 1 8.78 -31.44 -15.94
C MET A 1 7.63 -30.47 -16.05
N GLU A 2 7.81 -29.30 -15.45
CA GLU A 2 6.92 -28.15 -15.59
C GLU A 2 7.73 -26.98 -16.16
N LYS A 3 7.06 -26.09 -16.89
CA LYS A 3 7.70 -24.94 -17.52
C LYS A 3 7.86 -23.80 -16.52
N CYS A 4 9.10 -23.41 -16.25
CA CYS A 4 9.39 -22.24 -15.42
C CYS A 4 8.92 -20.95 -16.10
N ILE A 5 8.20 -20.09 -15.37
CA ILE A 5 7.66 -18.85 -15.98
C ILE A 5 8.75 -17.81 -16.29
N ILE A 6 9.88 -17.85 -15.58
CA ILE A 6 10.99 -16.90 -15.75
C ILE A 6 11.90 -17.30 -16.91
N CYS A 7 12.55 -18.46 -16.84
CA CYS A 7 13.46 -18.89 -17.91
C CYS A 7 12.75 -19.57 -19.08
N ARG A 8 11.45 -19.86 -18.96
CA ARG A 8 10.61 -20.47 -20.00
C ARG A 8 11.10 -21.84 -20.50
N HIS A 9 11.90 -22.53 -19.70
CA HIS A 9 12.35 -23.89 -19.96
C HIS A 9 11.66 -24.89 -19.03
N GLU A 10 11.52 -26.12 -19.52
CA GLU A 10 11.07 -27.25 -18.72
C GLU A 10 12.10 -27.57 -17.63
N LYS A 11 11.62 -27.75 -16.40
CA LYS A 11 12.43 -27.99 -15.21
C LYS A 11 11.78 -29.06 -14.33
N ASP A 12 12.62 -29.77 -13.59
CA ASP A 12 12.17 -30.76 -12.59
C ASP A 12 12.26 -30.23 -11.16
N ASN A 13 13.00 -29.14 -10.95
CA ASN A 13 13.25 -28.52 -9.66
C ASN A 13 12.44 -27.22 -9.49
N MET A 14 11.12 -27.35 -9.45
CA MET A 14 10.24 -26.23 -9.12
C MET A 14 10.40 -25.83 -7.65
N SER A 15 10.12 -24.57 -7.34
CA SER A 15 10.35 -23.98 -6.01
C SER A 15 9.11 -23.26 -5.50
N ASP A 16 9.05 -23.11 -4.18
CA ASP A 16 8.06 -22.27 -3.49
C ASP A 16 8.51 -20.80 -3.54
N GLU A 17 7.99 -20.05 -4.50
CA GLU A 17 8.34 -18.65 -4.75
C GLU A 17 7.32 -17.72 -4.10
N HIS A 18 7.81 -16.72 -3.36
CA HIS A 18 6.96 -15.67 -2.81
C HIS A 18 6.87 -14.52 -3.80
N VAL A 19 5.67 -14.23 -4.29
CA VAL A 19 5.45 -13.17 -5.28
C VAL A 19 5.85 -11.82 -4.71
N ILE A 20 5.27 -11.46 -3.56
CA ILE A 20 5.80 -10.39 -2.71
C ILE A 20 6.84 -11.02 -1.79
N PRO A 21 8.07 -10.49 -1.67
CA PRO A 21 9.07 -11.12 -0.83
C PRO A 21 8.62 -11.30 0.62
N GLU A 22 8.92 -12.47 1.21
CA GLU A 22 8.65 -12.80 2.62
C GLU A 22 9.18 -11.74 3.58
N SER A 23 10.35 -11.16 3.29
CA SER A 23 10.96 -10.09 4.10
C SER A 23 10.18 -8.78 4.09
N LEU A 24 9.23 -8.62 3.17
CA LEU A 24 8.26 -7.54 3.14
C LEU A 24 6.88 -8.02 3.60
N GLY A 25 6.76 -9.19 4.23
CA GLY A 25 5.47 -9.71 4.72
C GLY A 25 4.59 -10.28 3.61
N GLY A 26 5.17 -10.75 2.51
CA GLY A 26 4.41 -11.46 1.47
C GLY A 26 4.01 -12.87 1.91
N TYR A 27 2.74 -13.22 1.69
CA TYR A 27 2.12 -14.52 2.01
C TYR A 27 1.50 -15.17 0.78
N TYR A 28 1.82 -14.67 -0.41
CA TYR A 28 1.32 -15.21 -1.68
C TYR A 28 2.41 -15.97 -2.40
N HIS A 29 2.14 -17.26 -2.65
CA HIS A 29 3.09 -18.22 -3.15
C HIS A 29 2.68 -18.75 -4.52
N ILE A 30 3.66 -19.00 -5.38
CA ILE A 30 3.50 -19.69 -6.66
C ILE A 30 4.55 -20.79 -6.78
N PHE A 31 4.21 -21.83 -7.55
CA PHE A 31 5.04 -23.04 -7.67
C PHE A 31 5.60 -23.24 -9.08
N ASN A 32 5.42 -22.27 -9.97
CA ASN A 32 5.81 -22.33 -11.38
C ASN A 32 7.14 -21.61 -11.68
N VAL A 33 7.97 -21.38 -10.66
CA VAL A 33 9.35 -20.85 -10.78
C VAL A 33 10.35 -21.93 -10.36
N CYS A 34 11.37 -22.20 -11.18
CA CYS A 34 12.41 -23.16 -10.83
C CYS A 34 13.41 -22.60 -9.81
N ALA A 35 14.06 -23.49 -9.05
CA ALA A 35 14.97 -23.12 -7.97
C ALA A 35 16.13 -22.20 -8.42
N ASP A 36 16.66 -22.41 -9.64
CA ASP A 36 17.72 -21.56 -10.19
C ASP A 36 17.24 -20.11 -10.39
N CYS A 37 16.02 -19.95 -10.92
CA CYS A 37 15.42 -18.64 -11.16
C CYS A 37 15.02 -17.96 -9.85
N ASN A 38 14.37 -18.68 -8.92
CA ASN A 38 14.03 -18.17 -7.58
C ASN A 38 15.28 -17.65 -6.86
N SER A 39 16.35 -18.44 -6.81
CA SER A 39 17.61 -18.00 -6.19
C SER A 39 18.20 -16.76 -6.85
N MET A 40 18.09 -16.63 -8.18
CA MET A 40 18.57 -15.46 -8.92
C MET A 40 17.70 -14.23 -8.63
N LEU A 41 16.38 -14.39 -8.65
CA LEU A 41 15.42 -13.32 -8.33
C LEU A 41 15.65 -12.79 -6.92
N GLY A 42 15.79 -13.68 -5.92
CA GLY A 42 16.11 -13.27 -4.55
C GLY A 42 17.41 -12.45 -4.45
N ALA A 43 18.46 -12.88 -5.16
CA ALA A 43 19.78 -12.26 -5.08
C ALA A 43 19.94 -10.97 -5.90
N LYS A 44 19.20 -10.80 -7.00
CA LYS A 44 19.41 -9.71 -7.97
C LYS A 44 18.18 -8.83 -8.23
N VAL A 45 17.00 -9.30 -7.88
CA VAL A 45 15.73 -8.60 -8.14
C VAL A 45 15.10 -8.15 -6.83
N ASP A 46 14.73 -9.08 -5.96
CA ASP A 46 14.03 -8.78 -4.70
C ASP A 46 14.89 -7.97 -3.73
N THR A 47 16.21 -8.21 -3.72
CA THR A 47 17.13 -7.46 -2.85
C THR A 47 17.02 -5.95 -3.05
N HIS A 48 16.62 -5.48 -4.23
CA HIS A 48 16.53 -4.05 -4.52
C HIS A 48 15.26 -3.42 -3.93
N LEU A 49 14.20 -4.21 -3.72
CA LEU A 49 13.02 -3.81 -2.97
C LEU A 49 13.24 -3.92 -1.46
N ILE A 50 13.92 -4.98 -1.01
CA ILE A 50 14.07 -5.29 0.42
C ILE A 50 15.15 -4.43 1.08
N ASN A 51 16.30 -4.26 0.43
CA ASN A 51 17.52 -3.65 1.01
C ASN A 51 17.74 -2.21 0.54
N ASN A 52 16.68 -1.50 0.18
CA ASN A 52 16.73 -0.04 0.05
C ASN A 52 16.18 0.61 1.33
N LYS A 53 16.38 1.93 1.49
CA LYS A 53 16.02 2.62 2.73
C LYS A 53 14.54 2.52 3.08
N PHE A 54 13.64 2.58 2.11
CA PHE A 54 12.22 2.41 2.36
C PHE A 54 11.87 0.99 2.80
N GLY A 55 12.45 -0.03 2.16
CA GLY A 55 12.33 -1.42 2.59
C GLY A 55 12.88 -1.65 4.01
N GLU A 56 14.03 -1.06 4.35
CA GLU A 56 14.60 -1.11 5.70
C GLU A 56 13.70 -0.44 6.73
N PHE A 57 13.19 0.76 6.44
CA PHE A 57 12.24 1.46 7.32
C PHE A 57 10.97 0.64 7.54
N TYR A 58 10.38 0.13 6.46
CA TYR A 58 9.18 -0.71 6.55
C TYR A 58 9.44 -1.94 7.44
N ARG A 59 10.51 -2.69 7.16
CA ARG A 59 10.87 -3.87 7.95
C ARG A 59 11.13 -3.53 9.41
N SER A 60 11.77 -2.40 9.70
CA SER A 60 12.03 -1.97 11.07
C SER A 60 10.74 -1.56 11.80
N THR A 61 9.85 -0.83 11.14
CA THR A 61 8.57 -0.36 11.72
C THR A 61 7.65 -1.52 12.07
N TYR A 62 7.60 -2.55 11.21
CA TYR A 62 6.70 -3.71 11.39
C TYR A 62 7.40 -4.94 11.97
N ASN A 63 8.64 -4.79 12.48
CA ASN A 63 9.43 -5.86 13.07
C ASN A 63 9.61 -7.11 12.17
N LEU A 64 9.70 -6.89 10.85
CA LEU A 64 9.78 -7.97 9.86
C LEU A 64 11.20 -8.53 9.75
N LYS A 65 11.34 -9.79 10.16
CA LYS A 65 12.60 -10.54 10.08
C LYS A 65 12.81 -11.05 8.66
N GLY A 66 14.06 -11.00 8.19
CA GLY A 66 14.43 -11.70 6.96
C GLY A 66 14.78 -13.16 7.24
N LYS A 67 15.23 -13.88 6.20
CA LYS A 67 15.67 -15.29 6.32
C LYS A 67 16.79 -15.52 7.36
N THR A 68 17.61 -14.50 7.63
CA THR A 68 18.66 -14.55 8.67
C THR A 68 18.16 -14.28 10.08
N GLY A 69 16.87 -13.99 10.26
CA GLY A 69 16.27 -13.60 11.54
C GLY A 69 16.48 -12.13 11.93
N ASN A 70 17.29 -11.38 11.17
CA ASN A 70 17.65 -10.01 11.49
C ASN A 70 16.63 -8.98 10.97
N ILE A 71 16.33 -7.98 11.81
CA ILE A 71 15.59 -6.76 11.45
C ILE A 71 16.63 -5.68 11.13
N PRO A 72 16.55 -5.01 9.98
CA PRO A 72 17.53 -3.99 9.59
C PRO A 72 17.42 -2.76 10.49
N ASN A 73 18.56 -2.10 10.74
CA ASN A 73 18.58 -0.77 11.31
C ASN A 73 18.67 0.25 10.16
N PRO A 74 17.58 0.98 9.83
CA PRO A 74 17.59 1.95 8.73
C PRO A 74 18.60 3.09 8.93
N TYR A 75 18.98 3.35 10.18
CA TYR A 75 20.02 4.30 10.59
C TYR A 75 21.38 3.63 10.84
N GLU A 76 21.63 2.45 10.27
CA GLU A 76 22.96 1.86 10.31
C GLU A 76 23.97 2.78 9.61
N GLY A 77 25.10 3.03 10.30
CA GLY A 77 26.15 3.90 9.81
C GLY A 77 26.66 4.85 10.90
N THR A 78 27.46 5.83 10.47
CA THR A 78 27.95 6.92 11.32
C THR A 78 27.49 8.24 10.75
N PHE A 79 26.95 9.11 11.60
CA PHE A 79 26.40 10.40 11.22
C PHE A 79 27.26 11.52 11.78
N SER A 80 27.57 12.51 10.94
CA SER A 80 28.33 13.68 11.35
C SER A 80 27.41 14.83 11.76
N SER A 81 27.85 15.61 12.74
CA SER A 81 27.21 16.89 13.08
C SER A 81 27.36 17.89 11.93
N ILE A 82 26.36 18.76 11.79
CA ILE A 82 26.39 19.87 10.83
C ILE A 82 27.40 20.94 11.25
N GLU A 83 27.60 21.14 12.56
CA GLU A 83 28.50 22.17 13.09
C GLU A 83 29.97 21.73 13.09
N ASP A 84 30.24 20.45 13.35
CA ASP A 84 31.59 19.88 13.35
C ASP A 84 31.57 18.43 12.81
N PRO A 85 32.06 18.19 11.57
CA PRO A 85 32.02 16.86 10.96
C PRO A 85 32.81 15.77 11.71
N GLU A 86 33.74 16.15 12.60
CA GLU A 86 34.46 15.20 13.46
C GLU A 86 33.61 14.71 14.65
N ARG A 87 32.58 15.47 15.04
CA ARG A 87 31.56 14.97 15.99
C ARG A 87 30.67 13.99 15.25
N LYS A 88 30.66 12.76 15.74
CA LYS A 88 29.97 11.64 15.09
C LYS A 88 29.07 10.92 16.06
N SER A 89 27.95 10.41 15.55
CA SER A 89 27.01 9.59 16.30
C SER A 89 26.62 8.35 15.50
N LYS A 90 26.09 7.35 16.20
CA LYS A 90 25.41 6.19 15.61
C LYS A 90 24.01 6.12 16.20
N PHE A 91 23.09 5.45 15.52
CA PHE A 91 21.78 5.15 16.09
C PHE A 91 21.69 3.65 16.33
N LYS A 92 21.40 3.27 17.57
CA LYS A 92 21.18 1.88 17.94
C LYS A 92 19.69 1.63 17.98
N ARG A 93 19.26 0.52 17.38
CA ARG A 93 17.87 0.06 17.49
C ARG A 93 17.73 -0.75 18.77
N ASN A 94 16.72 -0.43 19.57
CA ASN A 94 16.36 -1.14 20.78
C ASN A 94 15.46 -2.34 20.48
N GLU A 95 15.23 -3.19 21.48
CA GLU A 95 14.36 -4.38 21.35
C GLU A 95 12.89 -4.01 21.09
N ASP A 96 12.43 -2.88 21.62
CA ASP A 96 11.09 -2.32 21.40
C ASP A 96 10.90 -1.64 20.04
N GLY A 97 11.96 -1.57 19.23
CA GLY A 97 11.97 -0.92 17.91
C GLY A 97 12.24 0.58 17.94
N SER A 98 12.44 1.19 19.12
CA SER A 98 12.90 2.57 19.23
C SER A 98 14.36 2.71 18.80
N PHE A 99 14.78 3.94 18.52
CA PHE A 99 16.16 4.27 18.15
C PHE A 99 16.78 5.23 19.15
N GLU A 100 17.94 4.86 19.67
CA GLU A 100 18.72 5.70 20.58
C GLU A 100 19.99 6.20 19.89
N PRO A 101 20.25 7.52 19.92
CA PRO A 101 21.52 8.05 19.48
C PRO A 101 22.62 7.67 20.48
N HIS A 102 23.76 7.25 19.96
CA HIS A 102 24.98 6.96 20.69
C HIS A 102 26.10 7.84 20.18
N LEU A 103 26.65 8.69 21.04
CA LEU A 103 27.74 9.58 20.66
C LEU A 103 29.06 8.81 20.55
N LEU A 104 29.75 8.94 19.41
CA LEU A 104 31.12 8.45 19.32
C LEU A 104 32.06 9.44 20.01
N PRO A 105 33.15 8.97 20.64
CA PRO A 105 34.09 9.85 21.30
C PRO A 105 34.61 10.95 20.37
N TYR A 106 34.42 12.20 20.78
CA TYR A 106 34.89 13.37 20.07
C TYR A 106 36.10 13.97 20.80
N ILE A 107 37.15 14.30 20.04
CA ILE A 107 38.41 14.78 20.58
C ILE A 107 38.83 16.01 19.77
N LYS A 108 39.01 17.16 20.44
CA LYS A 108 39.54 18.38 19.82
C LYS A 108 40.80 18.83 20.55
N ILE A 109 41.91 18.90 19.84
CA ILE A 109 43.19 19.38 20.38
C ILE A 109 43.43 20.79 19.86
N LYS A 110 43.52 21.76 20.76
CA LYS A 110 43.96 23.11 20.42
C LYS A 110 45.44 23.25 20.71
N LYS A 111 46.13 23.91 19.79
CA LYS A 111 47.56 24.24 19.87
C LYS A 111 47.73 25.75 19.85
N ASP A 112 48.80 26.23 20.48
CA ASP A 112 49.21 27.63 20.36
C ASP A 112 50.00 27.89 19.06
N GLU A 113 50.42 29.14 18.85
CA GLU A 113 51.19 29.58 17.68
C GLU A 113 52.54 28.85 17.53
N ASN A 114 53.09 28.32 18.63
CA ASN A 114 54.34 27.56 18.65
C ASN A 114 54.11 26.05 18.46
N GLY A 115 52.86 25.62 18.23
CA GLY A 115 52.49 24.21 18.04
C GLY A 115 52.36 23.41 19.33
N THR A 116 52.45 24.05 20.50
CA THR A 116 52.30 23.41 21.81
C THR A 116 50.83 23.18 22.11
N ILE A 117 50.48 21.99 22.60
CA ILE A 117 49.10 21.67 22.98
C ILE A 117 48.71 22.46 24.23
N ASN A 118 47.72 23.33 24.11
CA ASN A 118 47.23 24.15 25.23
C ASN A 118 45.92 23.61 25.83
N GLN A 119 45.11 22.89 25.04
CA GLN A 119 43.83 22.35 25.48
C GLN A 119 43.48 21.07 24.72
N ILE A 120 42.97 20.07 25.44
CA ILE A 120 42.37 18.86 24.87
C ILE A 120 40.93 18.81 25.37
N LEU A 121 39.97 18.87 24.45
CA LEU A 121 38.55 18.64 24.72
C LEU A 121 38.24 17.19 24.35
N ILE A 122 37.59 16.47 25.27
CA ILE A 122 37.13 15.10 25.07
C ILE A 122 35.67 15.07 25.48
N GLU A 123 34.84 14.54 24.58
CA GLU A 123 33.43 14.29 24.82
C GLU A 123 33.17 12.81 24.56
N VAL A 124 32.44 12.19 25.47
CA VAL A 124 32.02 10.78 25.38
C VAL A 124 30.54 10.70 25.68
N ASP A 125 29.90 9.66 25.17
CA ASP A 125 28.55 9.31 25.57
C ASP A 125 28.47 9.06 27.09
N GLU A 126 27.35 9.43 27.71
CA GLU A 126 27.17 9.23 29.16
C GLU A 126 27.28 7.75 29.54
N SER A 127 26.80 6.86 28.66
CA SER A 127 26.91 5.41 28.83
C SER A 127 28.36 4.89 28.82
N GLU A 128 29.31 5.68 28.31
CA GLU A 128 30.74 5.32 28.21
C GLU A 128 31.65 6.14 29.14
N LYS A 129 31.09 6.88 30.11
CA LYS A 129 31.83 7.77 31.01
C LYS A 129 33.04 7.11 31.67
N ASP A 130 32.92 5.85 32.10
CA ASP A 130 33.99 5.11 32.77
C ASP A 130 35.16 4.75 31.84
N SER A 131 34.91 4.72 30.53
CA SER A 131 35.92 4.45 29.50
C SER A 131 36.75 5.68 29.15
N ALA A 132 36.31 6.89 29.54
CA ALA A 132 37.00 8.15 29.24
C ALA A 132 38.45 8.18 29.76
N GLY A 133 38.71 7.58 30.93
CA GLY A 133 40.05 7.51 31.52
C GLY A 133 41.08 6.82 30.61
N LYS A 134 40.69 5.69 30.00
CA LYS A 134 41.54 4.96 29.04
C LYS A 134 41.78 5.77 27.77
N LEU A 135 40.77 6.51 27.32
CA LEU A 135 40.88 7.37 26.15
C LEU A 135 41.87 8.52 26.39
N ILE A 136 41.81 9.17 27.56
CA ILE A 136 42.76 10.21 27.98
C ILE A 136 44.19 9.68 27.94
N GLU A 137 44.45 8.52 28.57
CA GLU A 137 45.80 7.93 28.59
C GLU A 137 46.33 7.66 27.19
N LYS A 138 45.48 7.16 26.29
CA LYS A 138 45.83 6.89 24.89
C LYS A 138 46.17 8.17 24.13
N ILE A 139 45.43 9.25 24.37
CA ILE A 139 45.69 10.56 23.75
C ILE A 139 46.99 11.16 24.25
N LEU A 140 47.23 11.15 25.57
CA LEU A 140 48.47 11.67 26.16
C LEU A 140 49.69 10.93 25.59
N LYS A 141 49.66 9.60 25.58
CA LYS A 141 50.75 8.76 25.05
C LYS A 141 51.01 9.05 23.57
N ARG A 142 49.97 9.19 22.75
CA ARG A 142 50.09 9.51 21.31
C ARG A 142 50.71 10.88 21.04
N ASN A 143 50.55 11.82 21.95
CA ASN A 143 51.08 13.18 21.83
C ASN A 143 52.36 13.40 22.65
N GLY A 144 52.95 12.32 23.21
CA GLY A 144 54.18 12.42 24.01
C GLY A 144 54.01 13.12 25.35
N LEU A 145 52.78 13.27 25.85
CA LEU A 145 52.46 13.95 27.10
C LEU A 145 52.35 12.96 28.26
N LYS A 146 52.64 13.43 29.48
CA LYS A 146 52.46 12.72 30.74
C LYS A 146 51.25 13.28 31.49
N LYS A 147 50.67 12.49 32.40
CA LYS A 147 49.58 12.99 33.28
C LYS A 147 50.01 14.20 34.12
N SER A 148 51.29 14.29 34.47
CA SER A 148 51.88 15.44 35.19
C SER A 148 51.81 16.76 34.41
N ASP A 149 51.65 16.71 33.10
CA ASP A 149 51.62 17.90 32.24
C ASP A 149 50.23 18.56 32.26
N ILE A 150 49.22 17.88 32.82
CA ILE A 150 47.87 18.39 32.99
C ILE A 150 47.80 19.29 34.23
N LYS A 151 47.68 20.60 34.01
CA LYS A 151 47.56 21.58 35.11
C LYS A 151 46.15 21.71 35.68
N LYS A 152 45.12 21.48 34.86
CA LYS A 152 43.71 21.65 35.23
C LYS A 152 42.84 20.68 34.46
N THR A 153 41.84 20.11 35.13
CA THR A 153 40.80 19.29 34.52
C THR A 153 39.45 19.84 34.93
N THR A 154 38.55 19.98 33.96
CA THR A 154 37.14 20.32 34.18
C THR A 154 36.30 19.25 33.53
N SER A 155 35.28 18.75 34.23
CA SER A 155 34.33 17.76 33.72
C SER A 155 32.91 18.17 34.08
N GLY A 156 31.96 17.85 33.22
CA GLY A 156 30.53 18.04 33.46
C GLY A 156 29.71 17.26 32.44
N THR A 157 28.43 17.08 32.73
CA THR A 157 27.46 16.52 31.78
C THR A 157 26.78 17.68 31.06
N VAL A 158 26.64 17.56 29.74
CA VAL A 158 25.91 18.52 28.91
C VAL A 158 24.91 17.77 28.06
N SER A 159 23.74 18.38 27.83
CA SER A 159 22.77 17.85 26.88
C SER A 159 23.30 18.02 25.46
N ASN A 160 23.26 16.96 24.66
CA ASN A 160 23.61 17.05 23.25
C ASN A 160 22.51 17.79 22.48
N VAL A 161 22.86 18.94 21.90
CA VAL A 161 21.97 19.77 21.07
C VAL A 161 22.41 19.84 19.61
N HIS A 162 23.40 19.02 19.21
CA HIS A 162 23.98 19.04 17.87
C HIS A 162 23.05 18.43 16.83
N GLN A 163 22.87 19.15 15.74
CA GLN A 163 22.10 18.64 14.61
C GLN A 163 22.96 17.74 13.72
N HIS A 164 22.37 16.66 13.25
CA HIS A 164 23.03 15.70 12.36
C HIS A 164 22.26 15.64 11.04
N LYS A 165 23.00 15.50 9.93
CA LYS A 165 22.42 15.37 8.60
C LYS A 165 22.76 14.02 7.99
N ILE A 166 21.77 13.39 7.38
CA ILE A 166 21.91 12.14 6.64
C ILE A 166 21.46 12.37 5.20
N THR A 167 22.18 11.78 4.24
CA THR A 167 21.78 11.79 2.83
C THR A 167 21.79 10.36 2.33
N TRP A 168 20.67 9.94 1.74
CA TRP A 168 20.54 8.64 1.11
C TRP A 168 20.37 8.80 -0.39
N SER A 169 20.85 7.82 -1.15
CA SER A 169 20.61 7.72 -2.59
C SER A 169 19.77 6.49 -2.87
N ILE A 170 18.86 6.59 -3.83
CA ILE A 170 17.92 5.53 -4.19
C ILE A 170 17.99 5.34 -5.70
N ASN A 171 18.03 4.07 -6.12
CA ASN A 171 17.99 3.70 -7.54
C ASN A 171 16.60 3.16 -7.88
N LEU A 172 15.78 3.99 -8.50
CA LEU A 172 14.40 3.65 -8.86
C LEU A 172 14.33 2.54 -9.92
N ASN A 173 15.26 2.49 -10.88
CA ASN A 173 15.29 1.43 -11.89
C ASN A 173 15.41 0.04 -11.25
N LYS A 174 16.23 -0.06 -10.21
CA LYS A 174 16.41 -1.31 -9.44
C LYS A 174 15.16 -1.68 -8.63
N ILE A 175 14.45 -0.69 -8.09
CA ILE A 175 13.16 -0.91 -7.42
C ILE A 175 12.11 -1.39 -8.45
N ASN A 176 12.05 -0.75 -9.62
CA ASN A 176 11.14 -1.10 -10.70
C ASN A 176 11.30 -2.57 -11.15
N LEU A 177 12.52 -3.09 -11.13
CA LEU A 177 12.78 -4.50 -11.45
C LEU A 177 12.07 -5.47 -10.48
N GLY A 178 12.11 -5.18 -9.17
CA GLY A 178 11.41 -5.99 -8.17
C GLY A 178 9.89 -5.85 -8.26
N VAL A 179 9.39 -4.66 -8.58
CA VAL A 179 7.95 -4.42 -8.75
C VAL A 179 7.43 -5.10 -10.02
N LEU A 180 8.23 -5.11 -11.08
CA LEU A 180 7.94 -5.82 -12.32
C LEU A 180 7.83 -7.33 -12.09
N LYS A 181 8.68 -7.91 -11.22
CA LYS A 181 8.58 -9.32 -10.80
C LYS A 181 7.22 -9.60 -10.16
N ILE A 182 6.86 -8.82 -9.13
CA ILE A 182 5.57 -8.96 -8.42
C ILE A 182 4.40 -8.92 -9.41
N ALA A 183 4.37 -7.92 -10.30
CA ALA A 183 3.30 -7.76 -11.28
C ALA A 183 3.22 -8.93 -12.27
N TYR A 184 4.37 -9.36 -12.79
CA TYR A 184 4.48 -10.44 -13.76
C TYR A 184 4.01 -11.76 -13.18
N GLU A 185 4.54 -12.13 -12.01
CA GLU A 185 4.23 -13.39 -11.33
C GLU A 185 2.76 -13.46 -10.92
N PHE A 186 2.21 -12.36 -10.38
CA PHE A 186 0.79 -12.30 -10.05
C PHE A 186 -0.10 -12.45 -11.29
N ALA A 187 0.27 -11.82 -12.41
CA ALA A 187 -0.49 -11.90 -13.66
C ALA A 187 -0.44 -13.28 -14.31
N VAL A 188 0.73 -13.92 -14.35
CA VAL A 188 0.88 -15.26 -14.94
C VAL A 188 0.07 -16.29 -14.17
N ASP A 189 0.07 -16.22 -12.84
CA ASP A 189 -0.75 -17.13 -12.03
C ASP A 189 -2.24 -16.81 -12.12
N SER A 190 -2.61 -15.53 -12.15
CA SER A 190 -4.02 -15.11 -12.15
C SER A 190 -4.71 -15.23 -13.51
N ILE A 191 -3.95 -15.17 -14.61
CA ILE A 191 -4.47 -15.15 -15.97
C ILE A 191 -3.73 -16.21 -16.81
N PRO A 192 -4.27 -17.44 -16.93
CA PRO A 192 -3.57 -18.53 -17.62
C PRO A 192 -3.13 -18.22 -19.05
N SER A 193 -3.91 -17.41 -19.79
CA SER A 193 -3.58 -17.01 -21.16
C SER A 193 -2.45 -15.97 -21.25
N TYR A 194 -2.19 -15.21 -20.17
CA TYR A 194 -1.18 -14.15 -20.15
C TYR A 194 0.24 -14.69 -20.35
N PHE A 195 0.54 -15.92 -19.94
CA PHE A 195 1.86 -16.51 -20.14
C PHE A 195 2.30 -16.53 -21.62
N ASN A 196 1.36 -16.66 -22.55
CA ASN A 196 1.64 -16.67 -23.98
C ASN A 196 1.71 -15.27 -24.62
N ASP A 197 1.50 -14.21 -23.83
CA ASP A 197 1.59 -12.84 -24.29
C ASP A 197 3.03 -12.48 -24.73
N LYS A 198 3.13 -11.67 -25.79
CA LYS A 198 4.41 -11.18 -26.30
C LYS A 198 5.14 -10.35 -25.25
N MET A 199 4.42 -9.48 -24.54
CA MET A 199 4.97 -8.64 -23.49
C MET A 199 5.33 -9.46 -22.25
N ALA A 200 4.54 -10.48 -21.89
CA ALA A 200 4.92 -11.44 -20.85
C ALA A 200 6.25 -12.14 -21.17
N THR A 201 6.50 -12.43 -22.45
CA THR A 201 7.78 -13.00 -22.91
C THR A 201 8.93 -12.02 -22.72
N GLN A 202 8.73 -10.76 -23.10
CA GLN A 202 9.73 -9.71 -22.95
C GLN A 202 10.04 -9.43 -21.47
N ILE A 203 9.01 -9.36 -20.63
CA ILE A 203 9.16 -9.14 -19.18
C ILE A 203 9.94 -10.30 -18.54
N SER A 204 9.62 -11.56 -18.90
CA SER A 204 10.36 -12.71 -18.38
C SER A 204 11.86 -12.67 -18.73
N ASP A 205 12.23 -12.18 -19.91
CA ASP A 205 13.62 -12.00 -20.32
C ASP A 205 14.32 -10.87 -19.52
N VAL A 206 13.62 -9.75 -19.29
CA VAL A 206 14.11 -8.66 -18.43
C VAL A 206 14.40 -9.16 -17.01
N LEU A 207 13.47 -9.93 -16.44
CA LEU A 207 13.62 -10.52 -15.11
C LEU A 207 14.75 -11.55 -15.06
N PHE A 208 14.81 -12.46 -16.04
CA PHE A 208 15.86 -13.49 -16.12
C PHE A 208 17.27 -12.88 -16.19
N ASN A 209 17.43 -11.78 -16.92
CA ASN A 209 18.71 -11.07 -17.05
C ASN A 209 18.95 -10.03 -15.92
N ALA A 210 17.98 -9.82 -15.03
CA ALA A 210 17.99 -8.76 -14.01
C ALA A 210 18.30 -7.36 -14.59
N ASP A 211 17.68 -7.03 -15.74
CA ASP A 211 17.93 -5.79 -16.48
C ASP A 211 17.07 -4.63 -15.93
N ALA A 212 17.60 -3.97 -14.90
CA ALA A 212 16.93 -2.85 -14.24
C ALA A 212 16.65 -1.67 -15.18
N ASP A 213 17.48 -1.43 -16.19
CA ASP A 213 17.30 -0.29 -17.09
C ASP A 213 16.15 -0.51 -18.07
N LYS A 214 15.89 -1.76 -18.49
CA LYS A 214 14.68 -2.10 -19.26
C LYS A 214 13.43 -2.18 -18.40
N ALA A 215 13.54 -2.54 -17.12
CA ALA A 215 12.37 -2.66 -16.23
C ALA A 215 11.54 -1.36 -16.16
N LYS A 216 12.20 -0.20 -16.23
CA LYS A 216 11.54 1.10 -16.20
C LYS A 216 10.60 1.36 -17.38
N GLU A 217 10.76 0.65 -18.49
CA GLU A 217 9.91 0.79 -19.69
C GLU A 217 8.49 0.25 -19.45
N TYR A 218 8.31 -0.59 -18.43
CA TYR A 218 7.02 -1.20 -18.07
C TYR A 218 6.35 -0.52 -16.88
N THR A 219 7.11 0.14 -16.01
CA THR A 219 6.59 0.88 -14.85
C THR A 219 6.17 2.29 -15.29
N LEU A 220 4.91 2.44 -15.70
CA LEU A 220 4.43 3.60 -16.45
C LEU A 220 3.52 4.55 -15.65
N ILE A 221 3.06 4.15 -14.46
CA ILE A 221 2.08 4.94 -13.70
C ILE A 221 2.70 5.35 -12.37
N GLY A 222 2.91 6.67 -12.23
CA GLY A 222 3.50 7.31 -11.05
C GLY A 222 5.03 7.38 -11.06
N ASP A 223 5.56 8.03 -10.04
CA ASP A 223 6.98 7.99 -9.65
C ASP A 223 7.27 6.90 -8.59
N GLY A 224 6.24 6.10 -8.26
CA GLY A 224 6.24 5.08 -7.23
C GLY A 224 5.84 5.56 -5.83
N PHE A 225 5.60 6.87 -5.66
CA PHE A 225 5.21 7.49 -4.40
C PHE A 225 3.90 8.31 -4.52
N ASP A 226 3.42 8.51 -5.74
CA ASP A 226 2.19 9.23 -6.03
C ASP A 226 0.93 8.44 -5.64
N LYS A 227 0.33 8.83 -4.51
CA LYS A 227 -0.91 8.25 -4.00
C LYS A 227 -2.13 8.50 -4.90
N ARG A 228 -2.07 9.46 -5.85
CA ARG A 228 -3.23 9.77 -6.71
C ARG A 228 -3.72 8.58 -7.54
N ILE A 229 -2.83 7.61 -7.79
CA ILE A 229 -3.14 6.37 -8.51
C ILE A 229 -4.20 5.54 -7.76
N ILE A 230 -4.26 5.66 -6.43
CA ILE A 230 -5.18 4.89 -5.59
C ILE A 230 -6.43 5.66 -5.17
N GLU A 231 -6.51 6.97 -5.48
CA GLU A 231 -7.69 7.80 -5.17
C GLU A 231 -9.02 7.15 -5.61
N PRO A 232 -9.12 6.55 -6.81
CA PRO A 232 -10.36 5.88 -7.23
C PRO A 232 -10.76 4.66 -6.38
N PHE A 233 -9.82 4.11 -5.60
CA PHE A 233 -9.98 2.88 -4.84
C PHE A 233 -9.84 3.06 -3.32
N GLU A 234 -9.67 4.31 -2.83
CA GLU A 234 -9.52 4.60 -1.39
C GLU A 234 -10.70 4.13 -0.54
N SER A 235 -11.89 4.08 -1.15
CA SER A 235 -13.10 3.63 -0.50
C SER A 235 -13.20 2.11 -0.40
N ILE A 236 -12.39 1.37 -1.17
CA ILE A 236 -12.34 -0.10 -1.19
C ILE A 236 -11.18 -0.61 -0.34
N PHE A 237 -9.99 -0.03 -0.48
CA PHE A 237 -8.76 -0.51 0.15
C PHE A 237 -8.54 0.06 1.55
N ASP A 238 -8.26 -0.81 2.52
CA ASP A 238 -7.86 -0.42 3.86
C ASP A 238 -6.37 -0.09 3.89
N ILE A 239 -6.01 1.07 3.34
CA ILE A 239 -4.61 1.54 3.25
C ILE A 239 -4.01 1.95 4.60
N GLU A 240 -4.82 2.03 5.65
CA GLU A 240 -4.37 2.39 7.01
C GLU A 240 -3.79 1.18 7.76
N LYS A 241 -4.16 -0.03 7.36
CA LYS A 241 -3.62 -1.27 7.92
C LYS A 241 -2.39 -1.74 7.17
N ASN A 242 -1.63 -2.63 7.80
CA ASN A 242 -0.44 -3.26 7.23
C ASN A 242 -0.83 -4.31 6.19
N LYS A 243 -1.26 -3.83 5.03
CA LYS A 243 -1.72 -4.64 3.91
C LYS A 243 -0.98 -4.28 2.62
N HIS A 244 -0.91 -5.23 1.72
CA HIS A 244 -0.48 -5.00 0.34
C HIS A 244 -1.59 -5.37 -0.62
N TYR A 245 -1.70 -4.60 -1.69
CA TYR A 245 -2.71 -4.80 -2.72
C TYR A 245 -2.04 -4.98 -4.07
N LEU A 246 -2.45 -6.01 -4.79
CA LEU A 246 -2.11 -6.24 -6.19
C LEU A 246 -3.41 -6.18 -6.97
N MET A 247 -3.53 -5.33 -7.98
CA MET A 247 -4.76 -5.22 -8.76
C MET A 247 -4.47 -5.31 -10.25
N LEU A 248 -4.92 -6.40 -10.88
CA LEU A 248 -4.92 -6.55 -12.33
C LEU A 248 -6.19 -5.93 -12.89
N LEU A 249 -6.04 -4.94 -13.76
CA LEU A 249 -7.15 -4.25 -14.40
C LEU A 249 -6.88 -4.04 -15.89
N ASN A 250 -7.96 -4.00 -16.67
CA ASN A 250 -7.93 -3.54 -18.04
C ASN A 250 -8.36 -2.09 -18.15
N TYR A 251 -7.52 -1.25 -18.75
CA TYR A 251 -7.82 0.15 -19.04
C TYR A 251 -7.30 0.49 -20.43
N ASP A 252 -8.10 1.18 -21.24
CA ASP A 252 -7.72 1.58 -22.61
C ASP A 252 -7.14 0.41 -23.44
N SER A 253 -7.83 -0.74 -23.40
CA SER A 253 -7.45 -1.99 -24.07
C SER A 253 -6.07 -2.57 -23.71
N LYS A 254 -5.51 -2.16 -22.56
CA LYS A 254 -4.22 -2.63 -22.04
C LYS A 254 -4.41 -3.30 -20.69
N LEU A 255 -3.50 -4.21 -20.34
CA LEU A 255 -3.47 -4.85 -19.03
C LEU A 255 -2.46 -4.12 -18.14
N PHE A 256 -2.89 -3.76 -16.94
CA PHE A 256 -2.05 -3.18 -15.91
C PHE A 256 -2.11 -3.99 -14.62
N CYS A 257 -1.04 -3.94 -13.83
CA CYS A 257 -1.04 -4.33 -12.42
C CYS A 257 -0.72 -3.09 -11.57
N LEU A 258 -1.66 -2.68 -10.71
CA LEU A 258 -1.38 -1.71 -9.65
C LEU A 258 -0.84 -2.45 -8.45
N ILE A 259 0.26 -1.95 -7.88
CA ILE A 259 0.94 -2.55 -6.74
C ILE A 259 1.00 -1.49 -5.64
N ILE A 260 0.44 -1.84 -4.48
CA ILE A 260 0.45 -1.04 -3.27
C ILE A 260 1.14 -1.87 -2.18
N ILE A 261 2.34 -1.48 -1.78
CA ILE A 261 3.07 -2.14 -0.68
C ILE A 261 3.09 -1.20 0.51
N ASN A 262 2.17 -1.43 1.47
CA ASN A 262 2.02 -0.76 2.77
C ASN A 262 2.36 0.73 2.76
N CYS A 263 1.71 1.46 1.87
CA CYS A 263 1.86 2.90 1.72
C CYS A 263 3.26 3.42 1.34
N VAL A 264 4.23 2.55 1.07
CA VAL A 264 5.59 2.91 0.66
C VAL A 264 5.71 3.00 -0.84
N TYR A 265 5.13 2.03 -1.55
CA TYR A 265 5.16 1.96 -3.01
C TYR A 265 3.75 1.97 -3.58
N TYR A 266 3.51 2.86 -4.55
CA TYR A 266 2.29 2.95 -5.35
C TYR A 266 2.70 2.98 -6.82
N ILE A 267 2.77 1.81 -7.45
CA ILE A 267 3.32 1.69 -8.81
C ILE A 267 2.33 0.94 -9.69
N GLY A 268 2.05 1.49 -10.87
CA GLY A 268 1.37 0.76 -11.92
C GLY A 268 2.34 0.22 -12.96
N VAL A 269 2.24 -1.08 -13.23
CA VAL A 269 3.02 -1.80 -14.24
C VAL A 269 2.12 -2.10 -15.42
N LYS A 270 2.53 -1.72 -16.62
CA LYS A 270 1.89 -2.16 -17.86
C LYS A 270 2.39 -3.55 -18.22
N LEU A 271 1.47 -4.48 -18.37
CA LEU A 271 1.76 -5.90 -18.58
C LEU A 271 1.43 -6.39 -19.99
N SER A 272 0.50 -5.74 -20.70
CA SER A 272 0.12 -6.09 -22.07
C SER A 272 -0.58 -4.93 -22.80
N ASP A 273 -0.59 -4.99 -24.13
CA ASP A 273 -1.43 -4.20 -25.05
C ASP A 273 -2.73 -4.95 -25.43
N SER A 274 -3.16 -5.92 -24.61
CA SER A 274 -4.38 -6.70 -24.81
C SER A 274 -5.33 -6.62 -23.63
N THR A 275 -6.62 -6.86 -23.92
CA THR A 275 -7.68 -7.00 -22.92
C THR A 275 -7.87 -8.46 -22.55
N TYR A 276 -7.99 -8.75 -21.25
CA TYR A 276 -8.17 -10.10 -20.73
C TYR A 276 -9.53 -10.30 -20.07
N PHE A 277 -10.09 -9.24 -19.49
CA PHE A 277 -11.37 -9.27 -18.81
C PHE A 277 -12.01 -7.87 -18.75
N ASP A 278 -13.28 -7.81 -18.34
CA ASP A 278 -13.96 -6.55 -18.08
C ASP A 278 -13.57 -5.93 -16.72
N LEU A 279 -13.96 -4.67 -16.49
CA LEU A 279 -13.60 -3.96 -15.26
C LEU A 279 -14.09 -4.67 -14.00
N LYS A 280 -15.30 -5.26 -14.01
CA LYS A 280 -15.89 -5.93 -12.84
C LYS A 280 -15.11 -7.19 -12.45
N SER A 281 -14.55 -7.85 -13.46
CA SER A 281 -13.73 -9.05 -13.36
C SER A 281 -12.26 -8.77 -13.08
N SER A 282 -11.88 -7.49 -12.87
CA SER A 282 -10.54 -7.12 -12.42
C SER A 282 -10.17 -7.89 -11.16
N ILE A 283 -8.92 -8.35 -11.07
CA ILE A 283 -8.48 -9.27 -10.02
C ILE A 283 -7.71 -8.50 -8.98
N ILE A 284 -8.12 -8.61 -7.72
CA ILE A 284 -7.50 -7.98 -6.56
C ILE A 284 -6.92 -9.06 -5.67
N GLY A 285 -5.63 -8.97 -5.39
CA GLY A 285 -4.92 -9.71 -4.35
C GLY A 285 -4.74 -8.85 -3.11
N VAL A 286 -5.24 -9.30 -1.97
CA VAL A 286 -5.08 -8.66 -0.66
C VAL A 286 -4.13 -9.50 0.17
N ASN A 287 -2.93 -9.00 0.40
CA ASN A 287 -1.93 -9.58 1.30
C ASN A 287 -2.04 -8.91 2.67
N ASP A 288 -2.67 -9.60 3.61
CA ASP A 288 -2.81 -9.14 5.00
C ASP A 288 -1.59 -9.57 5.81
N VAL A 289 -0.70 -8.60 6.07
CA VAL A 289 0.59 -8.89 6.72
C VAL A 289 0.40 -9.25 8.19
N ASP A 290 -0.54 -8.59 8.85
CA ASP A 290 -0.81 -8.76 10.28
C ASP A 290 -1.46 -10.13 10.56
N ASN A 291 -2.34 -10.58 9.66
CA ASN A 291 -3.00 -11.89 9.78
C ASN A 291 -2.24 -13.04 9.11
N GLY A 292 -1.22 -12.73 8.31
CA GLY A 292 -0.43 -13.73 7.60
C GLY A 292 -1.19 -14.47 6.50
N THR A 293 -2.03 -13.74 5.74
CA THR A 293 -2.90 -14.36 4.73
C THR A 293 -2.85 -13.61 3.41
N PHE A 294 -3.21 -14.32 2.33
CA PHE A 294 -3.47 -13.73 1.03
C PHE A 294 -4.83 -14.15 0.51
N ASN A 295 -5.65 -13.19 0.09
CA ASN A 295 -6.98 -13.43 -0.47
C ASN A 295 -7.07 -12.84 -1.87
N ARG A 296 -7.70 -13.58 -2.79
CA ARG A 296 -7.98 -13.10 -4.16
C ARG A 296 -9.49 -12.87 -4.30
N LEU A 297 -9.85 -11.72 -4.84
CA LEU A 297 -11.22 -11.29 -5.09
C LEU A 297 -11.29 -10.66 -6.47
N THR A 298 -12.44 -10.70 -7.11
CA THR A 298 -12.75 -9.79 -8.22
C THR A 298 -13.11 -8.41 -7.66
N LEU A 299 -13.02 -7.36 -8.49
CA LEU A 299 -13.46 -6.02 -8.12
C LEU A 299 -14.94 -6.01 -7.71
N GLN A 300 -15.77 -6.82 -8.38
CA GLN A 300 -17.17 -6.99 -8.01
C GLN A 300 -17.34 -7.63 -6.62
N GLU A 301 -16.59 -8.67 -6.30
CA GLU A 301 -16.61 -9.28 -4.96
C GLU A 301 -16.12 -8.33 -3.88
N ALA A 302 -15.06 -7.55 -4.16
CA ALA A 302 -14.56 -6.52 -3.26
C ALA A 302 -15.65 -5.49 -2.92
N PHE A 303 -16.39 -5.01 -3.92
CA PHE A 303 -17.53 -4.12 -3.68
C PHE A 303 -18.59 -4.79 -2.80
N TYR A 304 -18.95 -6.05 -3.03
CA TYR A 304 -19.92 -6.75 -2.19
C TYR A 304 -19.48 -6.91 -0.74
N VAL A 305 -18.18 -7.05 -0.48
CA VAL A 305 -17.63 -7.11 0.88
C VAL A 305 -17.69 -5.75 1.58
N CYS A 306 -17.38 -4.66 0.85
CA CYS A 306 -17.35 -3.32 1.40
C CYS A 306 -18.76 -2.71 1.57
N MET A 307 -19.73 -3.13 0.76
CA MET A 307 -21.04 -2.50 0.68
C MET A 307 -22.02 -2.95 1.77
N GLY A 308 -22.69 -1.97 2.37
CA GLY A 308 -23.77 -2.14 3.33
C GLY A 308 -25.16 -2.31 2.72
N PRO A 309 -26.21 -2.35 3.55
CA PRO A 309 -27.58 -2.36 3.05
C PRO A 309 -27.83 -1.10 2.20
N ILE A 310 -28.75 -1.24 1.25
CA ILE A 310 -29.21 -0.10 0.45
C ILE A 310 -30.50 0.38 1.11
N GLU A 311 -30.57 1.68 1.36
CA GLU A 311 -31.75 2.37 1.84
C GLU A 311 -32.35 3.20 0.70
N TYR A 312 -33.69 3.20 0.62
CA TYR A 312 -34.44 3.94 -0.38
C TYR A 312 -35.28 5.01 0.31
N THR A 313 -35.07 6.26 -0.09
CA THR A 313 -35.93 7.39 0.28
C THR A 313 -36.69 7.84 -0.95
N PHE A 314 -38.01 8.02 -0.81
CA PHE A 314 -38.89 8.36 -1.91
C PHE A 314 -39.38 9.80 -1.77
N TYR A 315 -39.46 10.52 -2.89
CA TYR A 315 -39.82 11.93 -2.91
C TYR A 315 -40.95 12.20 -3.91
N ASN A 316 -41.73 13.23 -3.60
CA ASN A 316 -42.76 13.79 -4.44
C ASN A 316 -42.62 15.31 -4.44
N LYS A 317 -42.39 15.92 -5.60
CA LYS A 317 -42.24 17.37 -5.79
C LYS A 317 -41.18 17.98 -4.85
N GLY A 318 -40.11 17.22 -4.59
CA GLY A 318 -39.00 17.63 -3.74
C GLY A 318 -39.19 17.38 -2.23
N GLU A 319 -40.34 16.88 -1.79
CA GLU A 319 -40.58 16.52 -0.39
C GLU A 319 -40.50 15.01 -0.18
N PRO A 320 -39.75 14.51 0.83
CA PRO A 320 -39.69 13.09 1.13
C PRO A 320 -41.03 12.59 1.68
N LEU A 321 -41.41 11.36 1.31
CA LEU A 321 -42.66 10.75 1.77
C LEU A 321 -42.74 10.57 3.29
N THR A 322 -41.61 10.56 3.99
CA THR A 322 -41.54 10.53 5.45
C THR A 322 -42.10 11.79 6.12
N LEU A 323 -42.22 12.92 5.40
CA LEU A 323 -42.96 14.10 5.87
C LEU A 323 -44.47 13.98 5.65
N MET A 324 -44.90 13.17 4.67
CA MET A 324 -46.30 12.91 4.39
C MET A 324 -46.88 11.82 5.30
N GLU A 325 -46.05 10.86 5.71
CA GLU A 325 -46.36 9.80 6.67
C GLU A 325 -45.13 9.54 7.56
N ALA A 326 -45.26 9.78 8.87
CA ALA A 326 -44.19 9.47 9.82
C ALA A 326 -43.87 7.97 9.77
N ASP A 327 -42.57 7.63 9.75
CA ASP A 327 -42.07 6.26 9.62
C ASP A 327 -42.50 5.52 8.33
N PHE A 328 -42.78 6.26 7.25
CA PHE A 328 -43.11 5.67 5.95
C PHE A 328 -42.12 4.57 5.55
N LYS A 329 -42.65 3.38 5.25
CA LYS A 329 -41.93 2.27 4.64
C LYS A 329 -42.70 1.75 3.44
N PRO A 330 -42.04 1.49 2.30
CA PRO A 330 -42.70 0.90 1.15
C PRO A 330 -43.13 -0.54 1.47
N VAL A 331 -44.21 -0.99 0.84
CA VAL A 331 -44.51 -2.44 0.78
C VAL A 331 -43.36 -3.13 0.05
N GLU A 332 -42.86 -4.20 0.62
CA GLU A 332 -41.84 -5.06 0.05
C GLU A 332 -42.40 -6.47 -0.16
N TYR A 333 -42.13 -7.07 -1.32
CA TYR A 333 -42.49 -8.46 -1.58
C TYR A 333 -41.25 -9.34 -1.63
N PRO A 334 -41.23 -10.48 -0.90
CA PRO A 334 -40.17 -11.46 -1.04
C PRO A 334 -40.22 -12.04 -2.45
N THR A 335 -39.05 -12.16 -3.06
CA THR A 335 -38.90 -12.76 -4.39
C THR A 335 -37.85 -13.85 -4.33
N HIS A 336 -38.13 -14.99 -4.97
CA HIS A 336 -37.18 -16.09 -5.06
C HIS A 336 -36.06 -15.82 -6.09
N LEU A 337 -36.23 -14.78 -6.92
CA LEU A 337 -35.34 -14.44 -8.04
C LEU A 337 -34.24 -13.45 -7.65
N PHE A 338 -34.43 -12.69 -6.57
CA PHE A 338 -33.45 -11.71 -6.08
C PHE A 338 -33.09 -11.97 -4.62
N LYS A 339 -31.84 -11.68 -4.21
CA LYS A 339 -31.39 -11.76 -2.81
C LYS A 339 -32.01 -10.66 -1.90
N LYS A 340 -32.88 -9.80 -2.43
CA LYS A 340 -33.55 -8.69 -1.74
C LYS A 340 -35.04 -8.64 -2.13
N ASN A 341 -35.87 -8.12 -1.24
CA ASN A 341 -37.29 -7.90 -1.52
C ASN A 341 -37.47 -6.85 -2.62
N VAL A 342 -38.51 -6.98 -3.45
CA VAL A 342 -38.84 -6.01 -4.50
C VAL A 342 -39.87 -5.00 -4.00
N ILE A 343 -39.66 -3.73 -4.38
CA ILE A 343 -40.58 -2.63 -4.09
C ILE A 343 -41.43 -2.39 -5.35
N PRO A 344 -42.74 -2.70 -5.31
CA PRO A 344 -43.66 -2.49 -6.42
C PRO A 344 -43.98 -1.00 -6.62
N LEU A 345 -44.06 -0.60 -7.89
CA LEU A 345 -44.58 0.70 -8.32
C LEU A 345 -45.99 0.51 -8.89
N TYR A 346 -46.90 1.41 -8.52
CA TYR A 346 -48.32 1.37 -8.86
C TYR A 346 -48.71 2.55 -9.75
N ASP A 347 -49.83 2.42 -10.45
CA ASP A 347 -50.55 3.54 -11.05
C ASP A 347 -51.45 4.25 -10.02
N LYS A 348 -52.07 5.36 -10.44
CA LYS A 348 -53.06 6.10 -9.65
C LYS A 348 -54.28 5.28 -9.22
N ASN A 349 -54.53 4.15 -9.90
CA ASN A 349 -55.65 3.23 -9.62
C ASN A 349 -55.25 2.06 -8.72
N LYS A 350 -54.03 2.06 -8.15
CA LYS A 350 -53.46 1.01 -7.30
C LYS A 350 -53.16 -0.31 -8.04
N THR A 351 -52.99 -0.26 -9.35
CA THR A 351 -52.56 -1.41 -10.16
C THR A 351 -51.03 -1.46 -10.18
N PRO A 352 -50.38 -2.58 -9.81
CA PRO A 352 -48.94 -2.74 -9.99
C PRO A 352 -48.55 -2.63 -11.46
N ILE A 353 -47.55 -1.80 -11.79
CA ILE A 353 -47.07 -1.60 -13.16
C ILE A 353 -45.68 -2.22 -13.36
N SER A 354 -44.78 -2.01 -12.39
CA SER A 354 -43.38 -2.45 -12.44
C SER A 354 -42.81 -2.46 -11.01
N THR A 355 -41.50 -2.61 -10.87
CA THR A 355 -40.79 -2.49 -9.59
C THR A 355 -39.74 -1.40 -9.65
N VAL A 356 -39.33 -0.89 -8.49
CA VAL A 356 -38.19 0.03 -8.38
C VAL A 356 -36.95 -0.55 -9.06
N HIS A 357 -36.68 -1.84 -8.86
CA HIS A 357 -35.48 -2.52 -9.40
C HIS A 357 -35.49 -2.56 -10.94
N GLU A 358 -36.62 -2.92 -11.54
CA GLU A 358 -36.78 -2.92 -12.99
C GLU A 358 -36.61 -1.52 -13.58
N VAL A 359 -37.14 -0.49 -12.92
CA VAL A 359 -36.94 0.89 -13.36
C VAL A 359 -35.46 1.26 -13.25
N LEU A 360 -34.79 0.94 -12.14
CA LEU A 360 -33.36 1.20 -11.96
C LEU A 360 -32.48 0.51 -13.02
N ASP A 361 -32.82 -0.72 -13.42
CA ASP A 361 -32.11 -1.46 -14.47
C ASP A 361 -32.25 -0.82 -15.86
N THR A 362 -33.32 -0.05 -16.09
CA THR A 362 -33.55 0.67 -17.35
C THR A 362 -32.96 2.07 -17.37
N LEU A 363 -32.53 2.61 -16.22
CA LEU A 363 -31.97 3.95 -16.13
C LEU A 363 -30.53 3.98 -16.67
N ASN A 364 -30.24 5.02 -17.45
CA ASN A 364 -28.88 5.27 -17.91
C ASN A 364 -27.99 5.66 -16.71
N PRO A 365 -26.85 4.98 -16.48
CA PRO A 365 -25.94 5.27 -15.37
C PRO A 365 -25.24 6.63 -15.47
N TYR A 366 -25.61 7.50 -16.40
CA TYR A 366 -25.13 8.88 -16.47
C TYR A 366 -26.23 9.93 -16.22
N ASP A 367 -27.50 9.51 -16.07
CA ASP A 367 -28.66 10.41 -15.91
C ASP A 367 -29.06 10.63 -14.44
N TYR A 368 -28.07 10.81 -13.55
CA TYR A 368 -28.31 11.15 -12.15
C TYR A 368 -28.56 12.67 -11.99
N HIS A 369 -29.56 13.05 -11.21
CA HIS A 369 -29.78 14.46 -10.87
C HIS A 369 -28.78 14.96 -9.82
N LYS A 370 -28.35 14.08 -8.92
CA LYS A 370 -27.31 14.35 -7.91
C LYS A 370 -26.66 13.02 -7.52
N SER A 371 -25.34 13.01 -7.39
CA SER A 371 -24.60 11.88 -6.82
C SER A 371 -23.54 12.39 -5.86
N GLU A 372 -23.34 11.68 -4.76
CA GLU A 372 -22.28 11.96 -3.78
C GLU A 372 -21.67 10.63 -3.34
N ILE A 373 -20.36 10.50 -3.51
CA ILE A 373 -19.61 9.33 -3.08
C ILE A 373 -18.58 9.81 -2.07
N THR A 374 -18.67 9.28 -0.85
CA THR A 374 -17.75 9.58 0.24
C THR A 374 -16.96 8.32 0.62
N LYS A 375 -16.06 8.43 1.61
CA LYS A 375 -15.34 7.28 2.17
C LYS A 375 -16.24 6.29 2.92
N HIS A 376 -17.47 6.69 3.26
CA HIS A 376 -18.37 5.91 4.14
C HIS A 376 -19.72 5.61 3.51
N SER A 377 -20.07 6.26 2.40
CA SER A 377 -21.37 6.08 1.78
C SER A 377 -21.37 6.49 0.31
N SER A 378 -22.36 5.99 -0.42
CA SER A 378 -22.72 6.50 -1.75
C SER A 378 -24.19 6.86 -1.75
N SER A 379 -24.53 8.04 -2.27
CA SER A 379 -25.90 8.48 -2.47
C SER A 379 -26.14 8.86 -3.93
N PHE A 380 -27.30 8.44 -4.44
CA PHE A 380 -27.73 8.70 -5.81
C PHE A 380 -29.18 9.19 -5.81
N SER A 381 -29.44 10.34 -6.40
CA SER A 381 -30.79 10.87 -6.61
C SER A 381 -31.20 10.70 -8.07
N LEU A 382 -32.25 9.92 -8.28
CA LEU A 382 -32.70 9.41 -9.56
C LEU A 382 -34.14 9.83 -9.83
N PRO A 383 -34.41 10.50 -10.97
CA PRO A 383 -35.78 10.81 -11.35
C PRO A 383 -36.48 9.54 -11.85
N LEU A 384 -37.69 9.30 -11.39
CA LEU A 384 -38.57 8.31 -11.97
C LEU A 384 -39.28 8.91 -13.18
N LYS A 385 -38.59 8.92 -14.32
CA LYS A 385 -39.18 9.41 -15.58
C LYS A 385 -39.92 8.30 -16.31
N ASN A 386 -41.22 8.48 -16.49
CA ASN A 386 -41.99 7.78 -17.50
C ASN A 386 -42.94 8.76 -18.18
N HIS A 387 -42.85 8.89 -19.51
CA HIS A 387 -43.69 9.81 -20.29
C HIS A 387 -45.17 9.39 -20.35
N THR A 388 -45.50 8.18 -19.89
CA THR A 388 -46.82 7.57 -20.07
C THR A 388 -47.61 7.41 -18.78
N HIS A 389 -46.94 7.31 -17.62
CA HIS A 389 -47.61 7.04 -16.34
C HIS A 389 -46.85 7.70 -15.18
N GLU A 390 -47.60 8.21 -14.20
CA GLU A 390 -47.07 8.61 -12.90
C GLU A 390 -46.89 7.37 -12.01
N TYR A 391 -45.79 7.33 -11.28
CA TYR A 391 -45.51 6.25 -10.34
C TYR A 391 -46.04 6.55 -8.95
N TYR A 392 -46.53 5.51 -8.29
CA TYR A 392 -47.01 5.58 -6.91
C TYR A 392 -46.38 4.45 -6.09
N ILE A 393 -46.09 4.71 -4.81
CA ILE A 393 -45.63 3.70 -3.85
C ILE A 393 -46.65 3.52 -2.75
N LYS A 394 -46.89 2.26 -2.40
CA LYS A 394 -47.79 1.88 -1.31
C LYS A 394 -47.07 1.85 0.03
N SER A 395 -47.61 2.53 1.02
CA SER A 395 -47.18 2.45 2.42
C SER A 395 -47.51 1.09 3.02
N GLN A 396 -46.55 0.52 3.74
CA GLN A 396 -46.72 -0.74 4.49
C GLN A 396 -47.65 -0.56 5.69
N SER A 397 -47.59 0.58 6.37
CA SER A 397 -48.34 0.89 7.60
C SER A 397 -49.80 1.22 7.31
N THR A 398 -50.06 2.10 6.33
CA THR A 398 -51.42 2.59 6.06
C THR A 398 -52.08 1.94 4.85
N GLY A 399 -51.29 1.31 3.97
CA GLY A 399 -51.76 0.82 2.68
C GLY A 399 -52.13 1.93 1.69
N HIS A 400 -51.92 3.21 2.05
CA HIS A 400 -52.11 4.36 1.17
C HIS A 400 -51.07 4.36 0.05
N ILE A 401 -51.41 4.92 -1.11
CA ILE A 401 -50.45 5.11 -2.21
C ILE A 401 -50.08 6.58 -2.33
N TYR A 402 -48.79 6.85 -2.43
CA TYR A 402 -48.26 8.20 -2.58
C TYR A 402 -47.62 8.34 -3.96
N PRO A 403 -47.89 9.42 -4.70
CA PRO A 403 -47.15 9.70 -5.94
C PRO A 403 -45.66 9.84 -5.62
N VAL A 404 -44.80 9.38 -6.53
CA VAL A 404 -43.35 9.46 -6.39
C VAL A 404 -42.74 9.87 -7.73
N ASP A 405 -41.86 10.86 -7.71
CA ASP A 405 -41.15 11.35 -8.90
C ASP A 405 -39.64 11.18 -8.82
N THR A 406 -39.10 10.92 -7.63
CA THR A 406 -37.66 10.80 -7.39
C THR A 406 -37.39 9.75 -6.32
N ILE A 407 -36.34 8.95 -6.54
CA ILE A 407 -35.79 8.03 -5.56
C ILE A 407 -34.40 8.50 -5.19
N GLU A 408 -34.13 8.60 -3.89
CA GLU A 408 -32.78 8.66 -3.36
C GLU A 408 -32.37 7.27 -2.88
N ILE A 409 -31.23 6.81 -3.38
CA ILE A 409 -30.61 5.54 -3.00
C ILE A 409 -29.40 5.90 -2.16
N VAL A 410 -29.37 5.45 -0.91
CA VAL A 410 -28.22 5.61 -0.02
C VAL A 410 -27.68 4.23 0.31
N GLN A 411 -26.38 4.06 0.19
CA GLN A 411 -25.70 2.85 0.60
C GLN A 411 -24.55 3.21 1.53
N GLU A 412 -24.63 2.76 2.77
CA GLU A 412 -23.51 2.82 3.70
C GLU A 412 -22.44 1.79 3.34
N TRP A 413 -21.18 2.10 3.58
CA TRP A 413 -20.06 1.20 3.33
C TRP A 413 -19.61 0.63 4.67
N LYS A 414 -19.70 -0.70 4.81
CA LYS A 414 -19.48 -1.44 6.06
C LYS A 414 -18.01 -1.62 6.40
N GLY A 415 -17.11 -1.45 5.44
CA GLY A 415 -15.69 -1.68 5.64
C GLY A 415 -14.88 -1.51 4.38
N ARG A 416 -13.59 -1.77 4.52
CA ARG A 416 -12.58 -1.78 3.46
C ARG A 416 -11.88 -3.14 3.51
N ILE A 417 -11.53 -3.68 2.34
CA ILE A 417 -10.80 -4.95 2.23
C ILE A 417 -9.32 -4.76 2.50
#